data_AF-A0AAD6JFF1-F1
#
_entry.id   AF-A0AAD6JFF1-F1
#
_cell.length_a   1.000
_cell.length_b   1.000
_cell.length_c   1.000
_cell.angle_alpha   90.00
_cell.angle_beta   90.00
_cell.angle_gamma   90.00
#
_symmetry.space_group_name_H-M   'P 1'
#
loop_
_entity.id
_entity.type
_entity.pdbx_description
1 polymer ?
#
loop_
_entity_poly.entity_id
_entity_poly.type
_entity_poly.pdbx_seq_one_letter_code
_entity_poly.pdbx_strand_id
1 'polypeptide(L)'
;MKRAKLQNENNQLMQGINAAHQRRMEMESANNVLRAQAVELTERLRSLNSVLQVVEEVSGLSMEIPEIPDTMLELWQQLPCSVPPIMASADMFQY
;
A
#
# COMPACT_ATOMS: atom_id res chain seq x y z
N MET A 1 -21.41 30.65 -27.72
CA MET A 1 -19.96 30.75 -27.41
C MET A 1 -19.62 30.31 -25.97
N LYS A 2 -20.23 30.87 -24.91
CA LYS A 2 -19.94 30.51 -23.50
C LYS A 2 -20.19 29.03 -23.14
N ARG A 3 -21.28 28.41 -23.60
CA ARG A 3 -21.60 26.99 -23.33
C ARG A 3 -20.54 26.04 -23.89
N ALA A 4 -20.09 26.25 -25.13
CA ALA A 4 -19.05 25.43 -25.77
C ALA A 4 -17.72 25.53 -25.02
N LYS A 5 -17.36 26.72 -24.51
CA LYS A 5 -16.17 26.92 -23.68
C LYS A 5 -16.27 26.12 -22.36
N LEU A 6 -17.39 26.23 -21.64
CA LEU A 6 -17.62 25.47 -20.40
C LEU A 6 -17.62 23.95 -20.65
N GLN A 7 -18.20 23.48 -21.75
CA GLN A 7 -18.21 22.07 -22.10
C GLN A 7 -16.79 21.55 -22.37
N ASN A 8 -15.97 22.34 -23.07
CA ASN A 8 -14.56 22.01 -23.28
C ASN A 8 -13.78 21.99 -21.96
N GLU A 9 -13.99 22.96 -21.07
CA GLU A 9 -13.36 23.00 -19.75
C GLU A 9 -13.75 21.80 -18.89
N ASN A 10 -15.03 21.40 -18.88
CA ASN A 10 -15.49 20.20 -18.19
C ASN A 10 -14.84 18.93 -18.74
N ASN A 11 -14.71 18.81 -20.07
CA ASN A 11 -14.04 17.67 -20.68
C ASN A 11 -12.56 17.59 -20.28
N GLN A 12 -11.85 18.73 -20.25
CA GLN A 12 -10.46 18.79 -19.81
C GLN A 12 -10.31 18.43 -18.32
N LEU A 13 -11.20 18.92 -17.46
CA LEU A 13 -11.23 18.54 -16.05
C LEU A 13 -11.47 17.05 -15.87
N MET A 14 -12.42 16.48 -16.61
CA MET A 14 -12.73 15.05 -16.55
C MET A 14 -11.54 14.20 -16.99
N GLN A 15 -10.84 14.58 -18.05
CA GLN A 15 -9.60 13.92 -18.48
C GLN A 15 -8.51 14.00 -17.40
N GLY A 16 -8.35 15.17 -16.77
CA GLY A 16 -7.40 15.37 -15.67
C GLY A 16 -7.71 14.49 -14.45
N ILE A 17 -8.99 14.42 -14.07
CA ILE A 17 -9.47 13.56 -12.97
C ILE A 17 -9.18 12.10 -13.28
N ASN A 18 -9.52 11.62 -14.48
CA ASN A 18 -9.29 10.23 -14.88
C ASN A 18 -7.79 9.87 -14.88
N ALA A 19 -6.93 10.76 -15.39
CA ALA A 19 -5.49 10.56 -15.38
C ALA A 19 -4.88 10.57 -13.97
N ALA A 20 -5.38 11.42 -13.07
CA ALA A 20 -4.97 11.42 -11.67
C ALA A 20 -5.45 10.16 -10.94
N HIS A 21 -6.68 9.72 -11.22
CA HIS A 21 -7.24 8.49 -10.66
C HIS A 21 -6.41 7.26 -11.06
N GLN A 22 -6.07 7.12 -12.34
CA GLN A 22 -5.26 6.01 -12.84
C GLN A 22 -3.87 5.97 -12.17
N ARG A 23 -3.19 7.11 -12.06
CA ARG A 23 -1.90 7.20 -11.35
C ARG A 23 -2.01 6.86 -9.87
N ARG A 24 -3.09 7.25 -9.20
CA ARG A 24 -3.35 6.89 -7.81
C ARG A 24 -3.50 5.38 -7.65
N MET A 25 -4.25 4.73 -8.55
CA MET A 25 -4.42 3.27 -8.55
C MET A 25 -3.09 2.53 -8.74
N GLU A 26 -2.23 3.00 -9.65
CA GLU A 26 -0.89 2.44 -9.85
C GLU A 26 0.00 2.59 -8.61
N MET A 27 -0.02 3.77 -7.98
CA MET A 27 0.71 4.03 -6.73
C MET A 27 0.20 3.14 -5.58
N GLU A 28 -1.12 2.97 -5.46
CA GLU A 28 -1.72 2.10 -4.44
C GLU A 28 -1.36 0.63 -4.63
N SER A 29 -1.32 0.16 -5.89
CA SER A 29 -0.84 -1.17 -6.23
C SER A 29 0.62 -1.38 -5.81
N ALA A 30 1.50 -0.42 -6.12
CA ALA A 30 2.90 -0.46 -5.69
C ALA A 30 3.03 -0.46 -4.15
N ASN A 31 2.23 0.36 -3.46
CA ASN A 31 2.19 0.39 -2.00
C ASN A 31 1.71 -0.94 -1.40
N ASN A 32 0.76 -1.64 -2.04
CA ASN A 32 0.33 -2.97 -1.62
C ASN A 32 1.48 -3.99 -1.70
N VAL A 33 2.25 -3.97 -2.80
CA VAL A 33 3.42 -4.85 -2.96
C VAL A 33 4.47 -4.57 -1.90
N LEU A 34 4.82 -3.29 -1.67
CA LEU A 34 5.79 -2.90 -0.66
C LEU A 34 5.36 -3.32 0.76
N ARG A 35 4.07 -3.18 1.08
CA ARG A 35 3.51 -3.66 2.35
C ARG A 35 3.64 -5.17 2.52
N ALA A 36 3.29 -5.93 1.48
CA ALA A 36 3.42 -7.39 1.51
C ALA A 36 4.89 -7.81 1.71
N GLN A 37 5.83 -7.17 1.02
CA GLN A 37 7.25 -7.43 1.18
C GLN A 37 7.77 -7.07 2.58
N ALA A 38 7.34 -5.93 3.14
CA ALA A 38 7.73 -5.52 4.49
C ALA A 38 7.26 -6.54 5.54
N VAL A 39 6.02 -7.03 5.42
CA VAL A 39 5.48 -8.09 6.27
C VAL A 39 6.30 -9.38 6.13
N GLU A 40 6.53 -9.86 4.90
CA GLU A 40 7.30 -11.09 4.65
C GLU A 40 8.72 -11.01 5.24
N LEU A 41 9.43 -9.90 5.01
CA LEU A 41 10.79 -9.71 5.52
C LEU A 41 10.82 -9.67 7.05
N THR A 42 9.84 -9.03 7.68
CA THR A 42 9.71 -8.98 9.14
C THR A 42 9.52 -10.38 9.71
N GLU A 43 8.63 -11.19 9.13
CA GLU A 43 8.41 -12.56 9.58
C GLU A 43 9.64 -13.45 9.35
N ARG A 44 10.33 -13.29 8.23
CA ARG A 44 11.58 -14.03 7.95
C ARG A 44 12.68 -13.69 8.95
N LEU A 45 12.82 -12.42 9.33
CA LEU A 45 13.77 -12.01 10.36
C LEU A 45 13.41 -12.59 11.72
N ARG A 46 12.12 -12.60 12.11
CA ARG A 46 11.68 -13.26 13.36
C ARG A 46 11.97 -14.77 13.35
N SER A 47 11.75 -15.43 12.22
CA SER A 47 12.09 -16.85 12.05
C SER A 47 13.58 -17.12 12.24
N LEU A 48 14.44 -16.26 11.67
CA LEU A 48 15.90 -16.36 11.88
C LEU A 48 16.28 -16.11 13.33
N ASN A 49 15.68 -15.12 14.00
CA ASN A 49 15.90 -14.89 15.43
C ASN A 49 15.50 -16.09 16.27
N SER A 50 14.39 -16.76 15.95
CA SER A 50 13.97 -17.99 16.61
C SER A 50 15.00 -19.13 16.44
N VAL A 51 15.59 -19.28 15.26
CA VAL A 51 16.69 -20.24 15.04
C VAL A 51 17.92 -19.87 15.87
N LEU A 52 18.29 -18.59 15.94
CA LEU A 52 19.42 -18.13 16.75
C LEU A 52 19.20 -18.41 18.24
N GLN A 53 17.97 -18.25 18.75
CA GLN A 53 17.62 -18.59 20.14
C GLN A 53 17.86 -20.08 20.44
N VAL A 54 17.47 -20.97 19.52
CA VAL A 54 17.75 -22.41 19.65
C VAL A 54 19.25 -22.70 19.65
N VAL A 55 20.03 -22.00 18.80
CA VAL A 55 21.49 -22.16 18.77
C VAL A 55 22.14 -21.65 20.05
N GLU A 56 21.72 -20.51 20.58
CA GLU A 56 22.17 -19.98 21.89
C GLU A 56 21.91 -21.01 23.01
N GLU A 57 20.70 -21.57 23.08
CA GLU A 57 20.34 -22.59 24.07
C GLU A 57 21.21 -23.85 23.98
N VAL A 58 21.42 -24.37 22.75
CA VAL A 58 22.19 -25.61 22.54
C VAL A 58 23.69 -25.39 22.73
N SER A 59 24.21 -24.22 22.35
CA SER A 59 25.64 -23.92 22.43
C SER A 59 26.09 -23.44 23.80
N GLY A 60 25.17 -22.92 24.62
CA GLY A 60 25.48 -22.27 25.90
C GLY A 60 26.26 -20.95 25.74
N LEU A 61 26.40 -20.45 24.52
CA LEU A 61 27.04 -19.17 24.22
C LEU A 61 25.97 -18.09 24.13
N SER A 62 26.08 -17.06 24.96
CA SER A 62 25.18 -15.92 24.89
C SER A 62 25.35 -15.17 23.56
N MET A 63 24.23 -14.94 22.87
CA MET A 63 24.15 -14.22 21.61
C MET A 63 23.29 -12.97 21.78
N GLU A 64 23.76 -11.82 21.26
CA GLU A 64 22.92 -10.62 21.18
C GLU A 64 21.95 -10.75 20.00
N ILE A 65 20.76 -11.30 20.26
CA ILE A 65 19.70 -11.44 19.27
C ILE A 65 18.78 -10.21 19.35
N PRO A 66 18.68 -9.38 18.30
CA PRO A 66 17.90 -8.15 18.33
C PRO A 66 16.40 -8.45 18.34
N GLU A 67 15.64 -7.80 19.23
CA GLU A 67 14.18 -7.86 19.21
C GLU A 67 13.60 -7.08 18.02
N ILE A 68 12.59 -7.63 17.38
CA ILE A 68 11.89 -7.01 16.25
C ILE A 68 10.57 -6.44 16.79
N PRO A 69 10.37 -5.10 16.79
CA PRO A 69 9.18 -4.48 17.36
C PRO A 69 7.90 -4.86 16.60
N ASP A 70 6.84 -5.21 17.34
CA ASP A 70 5.53 -5.54 16.75
C ASP A 70 4.83 -4.34 16.11
N THR A 71 5.16 -3.12 16.56
CA THR A 71 4.67 -1.87 15.96
C THR A 71 4.99 -1.76 14.48
N MET A 72 6.11 -2.35 14.01
CA MET A 72 6.43 -2.37 12.58
C MET A 72 5.39 -3.16 11.79
N LEU A 73 4.88 -4.27 12.31
CA LEU A 73 3.92 -5.13 11.61
C LEU A 73 2.51 -4.53 11.64
N GLU A 74 2.11 -4.01 12.80
CA GLU A 74 0.81 -3.38 13.01
C GLU A 74 0.57 -2.21 12.05
N LEU A 75 1.58 -1.36 11.81
CA LEU A 75 1.49 -0.23 10.89
C LEU A 75 1.16 -0.64 9.46
N TRP A 76 1.65 -1.80 9.00
CA TRP A 76 1.42 -2.26 7.64
C TRP A 76 0.11 -3.05 7.49
N GLN A 77 -0.36 -3.68 8.57
CA GLN A 77 -1.60 -4.46 8.59
C GLN A 77 -2.86 -3.61 8.84
N GLN A 78 -2.74 -2.49 9.57
CA GLN A 78 -3.87 -1.63 9.94
C GLN A 78 -4.33 -0.66 8.84
N LEU A 79 -3.55 -0.52 7.76
CA LEU A 79 -3.95 0.32 6.64
C LEU A 79 -5.01 -0.41 5.79
N PRO A 80 -6.25 0.10 5.69
CA PRO A 80 -7.30 -0.57 4.93
C PRO A 80 -6.87 -0.76 3.48
N CYS A 81 -6.71 -2.01 3.04
CA CYS A 81 -6.41 -2.39 1.66
C CYS A 81 -7.58 -2.18 0.69
N SER A 82 -8.52 -1.29 0.99
CA SER A 82 -9.79 -1.19 0.29
C SER A 82 -10.09 0.25 -0.04
N VAL A 83 -9.64 0.71 -1.21
CA VAL A 83 -10.38 1.79 -1.85
C VAL A 83 -11.56 1.12 -2.54
N PRO A 84 -12.82 1.35 -2.13
CA PRO A 84 -13.93 0.94 -2.96
C PRO A 84 -13.71 1.55 -4.35
N PRO A 85 -14.01 0.84 -5.44
CA PRO A 85 -13.95 1.47 -6.76
C PRO A 85 -14.88 2.67 -6.67
N ILE A 86 -14.33 3.88 -6.67
CA ILE A 86 -15.12 5.07 -6.96
C ILE A 86 -15.43 4.90 -8.44
N MET A 87 -16.48 4.14 -8.72
CA MET A 87 -17.14 4.15 -10.01
C MET A 87 -17.67 5.57 -10.16
N ALA A 88 -16.83 6.45 -10.70
CA ALA A 88 -17.33 7.59 -11.43
C ALA A 88 -18.15 6.98 -12.58
N SER A 89 -19.45 6.78 -12.36
CA SER A 89 -20.37 6.41 -13.42
C SER A 89 -20.20 7.48 -14.50
N ALA A 90 -19.61 7.10 -15.63
CA ALA A 90 -19.44 7.99 -16.78
C ALA A 90 -20.78 8.52 -17.32
N ASP A 91 -21.91 8.01 -16.82
CA ASP A 91 -23.26 8.39 -17.22
C ASP A 91 -23.90 9.55 -16.44
N MET A 92 -23.25 10.13 -15.41
CA MET A 92 -23.90 11.25 -14.68
C MET A 92 -23.92 12.59 -15.44
N PHE A 93 -23.24 12.70 -16.58
CA PHE A 93 -23.17 13.96 -17.35
C PHE A 93 -23.55 13.80 -18.83
N GLN A 94 -24.50 12.93 -19.15
CA GLN A 94 -25.15 12.99 -20.46
C GLN A 94 -26.17 14.14 -20.50
N TYR A 95 -25.80 15.27 -21.12
CA TYR A 95 -26.68 16.38 -21.49
C TYR A 95 -26.32 16.98 -22.84
#